data_AF-A0A936ED16-F1
#
_entry.id   AF-A0A936ED16-F1
#
_cell.length_a   1.000
_cell.length_b   1.000
_cell.length_c   1.000
_cell.angle_alpha   90.00
_cell.angle_beta   90.00
_cell.angle_gamma   90.00
#
_symmetry.space_group_name_H-M   'P 1'
#
loop_
_entity.id
_entity.type
_entity.pdbx_description
1 polymer ?
#
loop_
_entity_poly.entity_id
_entity_poly.type
_entity_poly.pdbx_seq_one_letter_code
_entity_poly.pdbx_strand_id
1 'polypeptide(L)'
;MADQLYKVREGKRFGAFDQYESGDTVVLDELAAVPFLDKLEPVTPETGAGNSAPVDPPSDTLPSGFPHATKLAASGYTTVTAVRSATDAQLIALKGIGEKAVVEIREALA
;
A
#
# COMPACT_ATOMS: atom_id res chain seq x y z
N MET A 1 -13.24 17.21 -17.96
CA MET A 1 -14.06 16.28 -17.17
C MET A 1 -13.12 15.14 -16.85
N ALA A 2 -12.79 14.97 -15.57
CA ALA A 2 -11.84 13.94 -15.16
C ALA A 2 -12.66 12.70 -14.79
N ASP A 3 -12.53 11.66 -15.60
CA ASP A 3 -12.99 10.32 -15.25
C ASP A 3 -12.20 9.83 -14.02
N GLN A 4 -12.92 9.58 -12.94
CA GLN A 4 -12.38 9.12 -11.66
C GLN A 4 -12.84 7.68 -11.43
N LEU A 5 -11.92 6.84 -10.95
CA LEU A 5 -12.25 5.47 -10.57
C LEU A 5 -12.92 5.49 -9.19
N TYR A 6 -14.02 4.76 -9.05
CA TYR A 6 -14.76 4.59 -7.81
C TYR A 6 -14.95 3.11 -7.51
N LYS A 7 -14.79 2.71 -6.26
CA LYS A 7 -15.00 1.34 -5.80
C LYS A 7 -16.36 1.22 -5.10
N VAL A 8 -17.13 0.19 -5.40
CA VAL A 8 -18.38 -0.11 -4.71
C VAL A 8 -18.06 -0.59 -3.29
N ARG A 9 -18.66 0.04 -2.30
CA ARG A 9 -18.48 -0.32 -0.88
C ARG A 9 -19.00 -1.72 -0.59
N GLU A 10 -18.41 -2.34 0.42
CA GLU A 10 -18.85 -3.66 0.90
C GLU A 10 -20.33 -3.65 1.32
N GLY A 11 -21.07 -4.66 0.87
CA GLY A 11 -22.52 -4.77 1.08
C GLY A 11 -23.37 -3.86 0.18
N LYS A 12 -22.76 -3.12 -0.77
CA LYS A 12 -23.48 -2.28 -1.74
C LYS A 12 -23.34 -2.86 -3.15
N ARG A 13 -24.26 -2.45 -4.02
CA ARG A 13 -24.29 -2.76 -5.45
C ARG A 13 -24.53 -1.49 -6.25
N PHE A 14 -24.00 -1.46 -7.46
CA PHE A 14 -24.01 -0.26 -8.30
C PHE A 14 -24.27 -0.60 -9.78
N GLY A 15 -24.78 0.37 -10.55
CA GLY A 15 -25.15 0.23 -11.96
C GLY A 15 -26.66 0.05 -12.19
N ALA A 16 -27.08 0.19 -13.46
CA ALA A 16 -28.50 0.18 -13.85
C ALA A 16 -29.22 -1.16 -13.59
N PHE A 17 -28.46 -2.23 -13.39
CA PHE A 17 -28.95 -3.58 -13.12
C PHE A 17 -28.12 -4.31 -12.06
N ASP A 18 -27.59 -3.57 -11.08
CA ASP A 18 -26.70 -4.15 -10.04
C ASP A 18 -25.49 -4.89 -10.63
N GLN A 19 -25.04 -4.46 -11.81
CA GLN A 19 -23.96 -5.10 -12.57
C GLN A 19 -22.59 -5.02 -11.87
N TYR A 20 -22.45 -4.12 -10.89
CA TYR A 20 -21.24 -3.93 -10.12
C TYR A 20 -21.49 -4.33 -8.67
N GLU A 21 -20.75 -5.34 -8.23
CA GLU A 21 -20.87 -5.94 -6.91
C GLU A 21 -19.97 -5.23 -5.89
N SER A 22 -20.11 -5.60 -4.62
CA SER A 22 -19.25 -5.09 -3.56
C SER A 22 -17.77 -5.34 -3.88
N GLY A 23 -16.98 -4.27 -3.86
CA GLY A 23 -15.56 -4.30 -4.20
C GLY A 23 -15.24 -4.08 -5.68
N ASP A 24 -16.25 -4.02 -6.55
CA ASP A 24 -16.07 -3.76 -7.97
C ASP A 24 -15.72 -2.28 -8.23
N THR A 25 -15.03 -1.98 -9.33
CA THR A 25 -14.54 -0.64 -9.65
C THR A 25 -15.17 -0.11 -10.93
N VAL A 26 -15.71 1.11 -10.84
CA VAL A 26 -16.41 1.79 -11.90
C VAL A 26 -15.77 3.14 -12.18
N VAL A 27 -15.64 3.50 -13.46
CA VAL A 27 -15.15 4.81 -13.87
C VAL A 27 -16.35 5.73 -14.02
N LEU A 28 -16.41 6.81 -13.23
CA LEU A 28 -17.44 7.84 -13.32
C LEU A 28 -16.83 9.23 -13.27
N ASP A 29 -17.56 10.19 -13.83
CA ASP A 29 -17.27 11.60 -13.60
C ASP A 29 -17.61 11.97 -12.15
N GLU A 30 -16.83 12.86 -11.56
CA GLU A 30 -16.99 13.29 -10.16
C GLU A 30 -18.42 13.77 -9.87
N LEU A 31 -19.01 14.60 -10.74
CA LEU A 31 -20.37 15.10 -10.55
C LEU A 31 -21.42 13.99 -10.66
N ALA A 32 -21.18 12.99 -11.51
CA ALA A 32 -22.05 11.84 -11.62
C ALA A 32 -21.93 10.92 -10.40
N ALA A 33 -20.77 10.87 -9.74
CA ALA A 33 -20.51 10.05 -8.57
C ALA A 33 -20.98 10.68 -7.25
N VAL A 34 -21.08 12.02 -7.15
CA VAL A 34 -21.59 12.76 -5.96
C VAL A 34 -22.83 12.12 -5.32
N PRO A 35 -23.93 11.83 -6.05
CA PRO A 35 -25.13 11.21 -5.45
C PRO A 35 -24.93 9.76 -5.02
N PHE A 36 -23.84 9.11 -5.45
CA PHE A 36 -23.53 7.71 -5.16
C PHE A 36 -22.37 7.54 -4.17
N LEU A 37 -21.78 8.61 -3.63
CA LEU A 37 -20.70 8.56 -2.62
C LEU A 37 -21.09 7.84 -1.30
N ASP A 38 -22.38 7.60 -1.05
CA ASP A 38 -22.83 6.70 0.03
C ASP A 38 -22.40 5.24 -0.22
N LYS A 39 -22.43 4.84 -1.49
CA LYS A 39 -22.21 3.47 -1.95
C LYS A 39 -20.88 3.29 -2.68
N LEU A 40 -20.29 4.38 -3.14
CA LEU A 40 -19.07 4.43 -3.92
C LEU A 40 -17.97 5.17 -3.16
N GLU A 41 -16.76 4.64 -3.23
CA GLU A 41 -15.57 5.23 -2.63
C GLU A 41 -14.62 5.68 -3.73
N PRO A 42 -14.18 6.96 -3.75
CA PRO A 42 -13.23 7.43 -4.75
C PRO A 42 -11.91 6.70 -4.60
N VAL A 43 -11.47 6.04 -5.67
CA VAL A 43 -10.14 5.45 -5.78
C VAL A 43 -9.24 6.52 -6.35
N THR A 44 -8.69 7.37 -5.49
CA THR A 44 -7.65 8.31 -5.91
C THR A 44 -6.42 7.54 -6.34
N PRO A 45 -5.88 7.76 -7.56
CA PRO A 45 -4.57 7.24 -7.95
C PRO A 45 -3.48 8.05 -7.21
N GLU A 46 -3.47 8.00 -5.89
CA GLU A 46 -2.36 8.54 -5.12
C GLU A 46 -1.22 7.54 -5.21
N THR A 47 -0.16 7.98 -5.88
CA THR A 47 1.18 7.44 -5.70
C THR A 47 1.53 7.50 -4.20
N GLY A 48 1.33 6.37 -3.51
CA GLY A 48 1.92 6.00 -2.22
C GLY A 48 1.78 6.98 -1.03
N ALA A 49 0.87 6.68 -0.09
CA ALA A 49 1.17 6.62 1.36
C ALA A 49 -0.12 6.39 2.18
N GLY A 50 -0.17 5.24 2.86
CA GLY A 50 -0.84 5.11 4.16
C GLY A 50 -2.35 4.96 4.20
N ASN A 51 -2.86 3.76 3.91
CA ASN A 51 -3.73 3.03 4.84
C ASN A 51 -3.99 1.59 4.34
N SER A 52 -3.57 0.59 5.11
CA SER A 52 -4.13 -0.78 5.15
C SER A 52 -4.55 -1.44 3.81
N ALA A 53 -3.60 -1.95 3.04
CA ALA A 53 -3.90 -2.93 1.99
C ALA A 53 -3.98 -4.35 2.61
N PRO A 54 -5.06 -5.13 2.38
CA PRO A 54 -5.11 -6.51 2.82
C PRO A 54 -4.29 -7.40 1.86
N VAL A 55 -3.28 -8.06 2.45
CA VAL A 55 -2.77 -9.39 2.11
C VAL A 55 -2.68 -9.80 0.63
N ASP A 56 -1.59 -9.40 -0.03
CA ASP A 56 -0.89 -10.32 -0.93
C ASP A 56 0.36 -10.77 -0.15
N PRO A 57 0.52 -12.04 0.25
CA PRO A 57 1.76 -12.48 0.90
C PRO A 57 2.86 -12.47 -0.16
N PRO A 58 3.78 -11.48 -0.15
CA PRO A 58 4.76 -11.47 -1.21
C PRO A 58 5.77 -12.56 -0.86
N SER A 59 6.17 -13.35 -1.85
CA SER A 59 7.43 -14.10 -1.82
C SER A 59 8.67 -13.20 -1.60
N ASP A 60 8.49 -11.89 -1.38
CA ASP A 60 9.47 -10.86 -1.05
C ASP A 60 9.46 -10.46 0.44
N THR A 61 8.92 -11.29 1.33
CA THR A 61 9.06 -11.06 2.78
C THR A 61 10.54 -11.17 3.16
N LEU A 62 11.00 -10.32 4.09
CA LEU A 62 12.38 -10.38 4.59
C LEU A 62 12.73 -11.82 5.03
N PRO A 63 13.84 -12.41 4.52
CA PRO A 63 14.19 -13.78 4.89
C PRO A 63 14.51 -13.85 6.39
N SER A 64 14.21 -14.98 7.03
CA SER A 64 14.33 -15.15 8.49
C SER A 64 15.78 -15.06 9.03
N GLY A 65 16.78 -14.88 8.15
CA GLY A 65 18.18 -14.60 8.50
C GLY A 65 18.64 -13.17 8.16
N PHE A 66 17.73 -12.28 7.77
CA PHE A 66 18.08 -10.93 7.37
C PHE A 66 18.52 -10.10 8.59
N PRO A 67 19.68 -9.42 8.52
CA PRO A 67 20.16 -8.62 9.64
C PRO A 67 19.16 -7.52 9.94
N HIS A 68 18.80 -7.38 11.21
CA HIS A 68 17.83 -6.41 11.70
C HIS A 68 16.39 -6.52 11.13
N ALA A 69 15.99 -7.70 10.61
CA ALA A 69 14.63 -7.95 10.12
C ALA A 69 13.53 -7.52 11.12
N THR A 70 13.71 -7.83 12.40
CA THR A 70 12.76 -7.46 13.46
C THR A 70 12.59 -5.94 13.59
N LYS A 71 13.66 -5.16 13.38
CA LYS A 71 13.63 -3.70 13.50
C LYS A 71 12.99 -3.06 12.27
N LEU A 72 13.31 -3.58 11.09
CA LEU A 72 12.70 -3.16 9.83
C LEU A 72 11.20 -3.45 9.85
N ALA A 73 10.81 -4.66 10.24
CA ALA A 73 9.41 -5.06 10.40
C ALA A 73 8.67 -4.19 11.44
N ALA A 74 9.30 -3.86 12.57
CA ALA A 74 8.71 -2.97 13.58
C ALA A 74 8.46 -1.55 13.06
N SER A 75 9.18 -1.12 12.03
CA SER A 75 8.99 0.17 11.36
C SER A 75 8.13 0.07 10.10
N GLY A 76 7.54 -1.10 9.82
CA GLY A 76 6.68 -1.33 8.65
C GLY A 76 7.44 -1.74 7.39
N TYR A 77 8.77 -1.85 7.44
CA TYR A 77 9.60 -2.38 6.36
C TYR A 77 9.66 -3.91 6.46
N THR A 78 8.60 -4.58 6.03
CA THR A 78 8.47 -6.04 6.11
C THR A 78 8.99 -6.75 4.85
N THR A 79 9.34 -6.01 3.79
CA THR A 79 9.77 -6.55 2.49
C THR A 79 11.16 -6.05 2.08
N VAL A 80 11.90 -6.88 1.36
CA VAL A 80 13.26 -6.56 0.86
C VAL A 80 13.20 -5.35 -0.08
N THR A 81 12.18 -5.28 -0.92
CA THR A 81 11.94 -4.16 -1.84
C THR A 81 11.73 -2.84 -1.09
N ALA A 82 10.96 -2.83 0.01
CA ALA A 82 10.76 -1.61 0.79
C ALA A 82 12.06 -1.11 1.42
N VAL A 83 12.90 -2.04 1.90
CA VAL A 83 14.23 -1.71 2.45
C VAL A 83 15.18 -1.22 1.36
N ARG A 84 15.12 -1.81 0.16
CA ARG A 84 15.94 -1.40 -0.99
C ARG A 84 15.57 -0.01 -1.50
N SER A 85 14.27 0.30 -1.54
CA SER A 85 13.74 1.63 -1.86
C SER A 85 13.98 2.66 -0.75
N ALA A 86 14.22 2.22 0.49
CA ALA A 86 14.53 3.12 1.59
C ALA A 86 15.91 3.78 1.37
N THR A 87 15.98 5.05 1.76
CA THR A 87 17.24 5.79 1.80
C THR A 87 17.99 5.51 3.09
N ASP A 88 19.30 5.66 3.06
CA ASP A 88 20.16 5.39 4.22
C ASP A 88 19.76 6.28 5.40
N ALA A 89 19.32 7.51 5.15
CA ALA A 89 18.76 8.40 6.16
C ALA A 89 17.46 7.87 6.79
N GLN A 90 16.58 7.25 6.02
CA GLN A 90 15.35 6.63 6.54
C GLN A 90 15.66 5.38 7.36
N LEU A 91 16.66 4.60 6.94
CA LEU A 91 17.12 3.43 7.69
C LEU A 91 17.77 3.84 9.02
N ILE A 92 18.66 4.84 9.02
CA ILE A 92 19.30 5.36 10.25
C ILE A 92 18.28 6.02 11.20
N ALA A 93 17.18 6.58 10.66
CA ALA A 93 16.10 7.12 11.46
C ALA A 93 15.27 6.03 12.18
N LEU A 94 15.42 4.75 11.81
CA LEU A 94 14.71 3.66 12.47
C LEU A 94 15.28 3.40 13.87
N LYS A 95 14.38 3.21 14.83
CA LYS A 95 14.74 3.02 16.24
C LYS A 95 15.56 1.74 16.45
N GLY A 96 16.88 1.90 16.56
CA GLY A 96 17.84 0.81 16.76
C GLY A 96 18.55 0.34 15.50
N ILE A 97 18.42 1.06 14.38
CA ILE A 97 19.26 0.93 13.19
C ILE A 97 20.24 2.11 13.20
N GLY A 98 21.54 1.83 13.41
CA GLY A 98 22.60 2.82 13.25
C GLY A 98 23.27 2.70 11.88
N GLU A 99 24.24 3.57 11.59
CA GLU A 99 25.03 3.49 10.34
C GLU A 99 25.60 2.09 10.06
N LYS A 100 26.09 1.40 11.10
CA LYS A 100 26.57 0.02 10.98
C LYS A 100 25.49 -0.95 10.49
N ALA A 101 24.29 -0.84 11.03
CA ALA A 101 23.16 -1.69 10.66
C ALA A 101 22.73 -1.42 9.20
N VAL A 102 22.82 -0.17 8.74
CA VAL A 102 22.54 0.17 7.33
C VAL A 102 23.55 -0.48 6.39
N VAL A 103 24.84 -0.47 6.75
CA VAL A 103 25.87 -1.16 5.96
C VAL A 103 25.58 -2.66 5.89
N GLU A 104 25.29 -3.32 7.02
CA GLU A 104 24.95 -4.76 7.05
C GLU A 104 23.69 -5.08 6.24
N ILE A 105 22.67 -4.21 6.31
CA ILE A 105 21.44 -4.33 5.52
C ILE A 105 21.74 -4.20 4.03
N ARG A 106 22.55 -3.21 3.63
CA ARG A 106 22.94 -2.98 2.22
C ARG A 106 23.78 -4.13 1.68
N GLU A 107 24.70 -4.68 2.47
CA GLU A 107 25.49 -5.86 2.10
C GLU A 107 24.64 -7.12 1.95
N ALA A 108 23.65 -7.32 2.82
CA ALA A 108 22.69 -8.42 2.68
C ALA A 108 21.71 -8.24 1.49
N LEU A 109 21.62 -7.03 0.93
CA LEU A 109 20.82 -6.65 -0.24
C LEU A 109 21.62 -6.64 -1.56
N ALA A 110 22.95 -6.78 -1.49
CA ALA A 110 23.86 -6.72 -2.63
C ALA A 110 23.87 -7.99 -3.48
#